data_AF-Q2G407-F1
#
_entry.id   AF-Q2G407-F1
#
_cell.length_a   1.000
_cell.length_b   1.000
_cell.length_c   1.000
_cell.angle_alpha   90.00
_cell.angle_beta   90.00
_cell.angle_gamma   90.00
#
_symmetry.space_group_name_H-M   'P 1'
#
loop_
_entity.id
_entity.type
_entity.pdbx_description
1 polymer ?
#
loop_
_entity_poly.entity_id
_entity_poly.type
_entity_poly.pdbx_seq_one_letter_code
_entity_poly.pdbx_strand_id
1 'polypeptide(L)' 'MLSEAMKAEGWIEHDGGECPIDGKIRVTMLFRNGTEITRQAKCEEWPWEENDPLLDIIAYKPEGTP' A
#
# COMPACT_ATOMS: atom_id res chain seq x y z
N MET A 1 -4.69 8.55 -8.84
CA MET A 1 -4.24 9.89 -8.39
C MET A 1 -4.83 10.15 -7.02
N LEU A 2 -3.99 10.23 -6.00
CA LEU A 2 -4.44 10.50 -4.63
C LEU A 2 -4.89 11.95 -4.45
N SER A 3 -5.84 12.17 -3.54
CA SER A 3 -6.22 13.53 -3.12
C SER A 3 -5.13 14.18 -2.25
N GLU A 4 -5.15 15.52 -2.16
CA GLU A 4 -4.22 16.25 -1.29
C GLU A 4 -4.40 15.89 0.19
N ALA A 5 -5.64 15.61 0.63
CA ALA A 5 -5.91 15.15 1.99
C ALA A 5 -5.21 13.81 2.28
N MET A 6 -5.25 12.87 1.34
CA MET A 6 -4.59 11.57 1.50
C MET A 6 -3.06 11.73 1.54
N LYS A 7 -2.50 12.60 0.68
CA LYS A 7 -1.06 12.89 0.76
C LYS A 7 -0.67 13.50 2.12
N ALA A 8 -1.50 14.38 2.66
CA ALA A 8 -1.30 14.97 4.00
C ALA A 8 -1.41 13.94 5.13
N GLU A 9 -2.22 12.90 4.96
CA GLU A 9 -2.32 11.76 5.90
C GLU A 9 -1.17 10.76 5.77
N GLY A 10 -0.22 10.97 4.85
CA GLY A 10 0.96 10.13 4.67
C GLY A 10 0.79 8.97 3.69
N TRP A 11 -0.25 9.01 2.84
CA TRP A 11 -0.39 8.05 1.75
C TRP A 11 0.63 8.30 0.64
N ILE A 12 1.22 7.21 0.15
CA ILE A 12 2.24 7.19 -0.91
C ILE A 12 1.63 6.48 -2.13
N GLU A 13 1.70 7.12 -3.31
CA GLU A 13 1.20 6.55 -4.57
C GLU A 13 2.00 5.30 -4.96
N HIS A 14 1.30 4.25 -5.39
CA HIS A 14 1.91 2.99 -5.82
C HIS A 14 0.93 2.20 -6.68
N ASP A 15 1.28 1.90 -7.93
CA ASP A 15 0.39 1.20 -8.89
C ASP A 15 0.66 -0.33 -8.94
N GLY A 16 0.86 -0.96 -7.78
CA GLY A 16 1.40 -2.33 -7.71
C GLY A 16 2.84 -2.46 -8.27
N GLY A 17 3.41 -3.66 -8.22
CA GLY A 17 4.78 -3.97 -8.65
C GLY A 17 5.74 -4.28 -7.49
N GLU A 18 6.97 -3.76 -7.56
CA GLU A 18 8.01 -4.05 -6.57
C GLU A 18 7.61 -3.56 -5.18
N CYS A 19 7.88 -4.38 -4.17
CA CYS A 19 7.60 -4.05 -2.79
C CYS A 19 8.35 -2.76 -2.36
N PRO A 20 7.64 -1.70 -1.93
CA PRO A 20 8.24 -0.39 -1.68
C PRO A 20 8.83 -0.25 -0.27
N ILE A 21 8.74 -1.30 0.55
CA ILE A 21 9.10 -1.28 1.97
C ILE A 21 10.24 -2.24 2.25
N ASP A 22 11.21 -1.82 3.06
CA ASP A 22 12.28 -2.71 3.50
C ASP A 22 11.90 -3.34 4.85
N GLY A 23 11.78 -4.67 4.89
CA GLY A 23 11.47 -5.43 6.10
C GLY A 23 9.98 -5.57 6.45
N LYS A 24 9.71 -5.77 7.75
CA LYS A 24 8.39 -6.19 8.27
C LYS A 24 7.64 -5.04 8.93
N ILE A 25 7.18 -4.07 8.17
CA ILE A 25 6.43 -2.92 8.70
C ILE A 25 4.92 -3.09 8.54
N ARG A 26 4.15 -2.48 9.43
CA ARG A 26 2.69 -2.42 9.27
C ARG A 26 2.37 -1.35 8.25
N VAL A 27 1.54 -1.66 7.27
CA VAL A 27 1.08 -0.71 6.26
C VAL A 27 -0.43 -0.83 6.08
N THR A 28 -1.07 0.28 5.74
CA THR A 28 -2.42 0.32 5.22
C THR A 28 -2.32 0.49 3.71
N MET A 29 -2.86 -0.45 2.94
CA MET A 29 -2.90 -0.38 1.48
C MET A 29 -4.27 0.10 1.04
N LEU A 30 -4.30 0.89 -0.02
CA LEU A 30 -5.50 1.33 -0.71
C LEU A 30 -5.55 0.70 -2.09
N PHE A 31 -6.65 0.03 -2.37
CA PHE A 31 -6.91 -0.59 -3.66
C PHE A 31 -7.72 0.32 -4.56
N ARG A 32 -7.64 0.11 -5.88
CA ARG A 32 -8.39 0.87 -6.89
C ARG A 32 -9.91 0.79 -6.66
N ASN A 33 -10.39 -0.31 -6.08
CA ASN A 33 -11.79 -0.49 -5.72
C ASN A 33 -12.24 0.32 -4.49
N GLY A 34 -11.33 1.10 -3.86
CA GLY A 34 -11.59 1.91 -2.68
C GLY A 34 -11.49 1.15 -1.35
N THR A 35 -11.14 -0.14 -1.37
CA THR A 35 -10.93 -0.93 -0.16
C THR A 35 -9.60 -0.54 0.48
N GLU A 36 -9.62 -0.42 1.81
CA GLU A 36 -8.42 -0.22 2.62
C GLU A 36 -8.15 -1.46 3.46
N ILE A 37 -6.92 -1.97 3.43
CA ILE A 37 -6.50 -3.11 4.24
C ILE A 37 -5.21 -2.79 4.98
N THR A 38 -5.27 -2.87 6.31
CA THR A 38 -4.08 -2.76 7.17
C THR A 38 -3.54 -4.14 7.50
N ARG A 39 -2.27 -4.41 7.14
CA ARG A 39 -1.57 -5.65 7.47
C ARG A 39 -0.09 -5.38 7.76
N GLN A 40 0.59 -6.38 8.30
CA GLN A 40 2.04 -6.38 8.31
C GLN A 40 2.49 -6.76 6.90
N ALA A 41 3.04 -5.80 6.17
CA ALA A 41 3.55 -6.09 4.85
C ALA A 41 5.01 -6.55 4.97
N LYS A 42 5.31 -7.58 4.19
CA LYS A 42 6.66 -8.05 3.91
C LYS A 42 6.75 -8.31 2.42
N CYS A 43 7.86 -7.95 1.82
CA CYS A 43 8.07 -8.19 0.39
C CYS A 43 7.96 -9.66 0.00
N GLU A 44 8.23 -10.58 0.94
CA GLU A 44 8.19 -12.02 0.69
C GLU A 44 6.79 -12.65 0.91
N GLU A 45 5.84 -11.95 1.54
CA GLU A 45 4.56 -12.54 1.99
C GLU A 45 3.31 -11.94 1.34
N TRP A 46 3.39 -10.75 0.75
CA TRP A 46 2.24 -10.13 0.11
C TRP A 46 2.57 -9.76 -1.33
N PRO A 47 1.65 -10.02 -2.27
CA PRO A 47 1.97 -9.88 -3.66
C PRO A 47 1.71 -8.43 -4.08
N TRP A 48 2.69 -7.57 -3.77
CA TRP A 48 2.80 -6.26 -4.40
C TRP A 48 2.81 -6.41 -5.94
N GLU A 49 3.36 -7.53 -6.43
CA GLU A 49 3.47 -7.89 -7.84
C GLU A 49 2.29 -8.72 -8.39
N GLU A 50 1.32 -9.18 -7.59
CA GLU A 50 0.18 -9.90 -8.20
C GLU A 50 -0.71 -8.91 -8.95
N ASN A 51 -0.79 -9.14 -10.26
CA ASN A 51 -1.80 -8.55 -11.13
C ASN A 51 -3.19 -9.16 -10.84
N ASP A 52 -3.58 -9.27 -9.57
CA ASP A 52 -4.96 -9.57 -9.23
C ASP A 52 -5.77 -8.27 -9.37
N PRO A 53 -6.73 -8.20 -10.33
CA PRO A 53 -7.53 -7.02 -10.55
C PRO A 53 -8.39 -6.63 -9.33
N LEU A 54 -8.61 -7.55 -8.37
CA LEU A 54 -9.30 -7.26 -7.11
C LEU A 54 -8.36 -6.68 -6.04
N LEU A 55 -7.05 -6.86 -6.20
CA LEU A 55 -6.00 -6.38 -5.30
C LEU A 55 -5.09 -5.36 -6.00
N ASP A 56 -5.61 -4.62 -6.98
CA ASP A 56 -4.90 -3.54 -7.67
C ASP A 56 -4.62 -2.38 -6.71
N ILE A 57 -3.41 -2.38 -6.12
CA ILE A 57 -2.95 -1.37 -5.17
C ILE A 57 -2.71 -0.07 -5.95
N ILE A 58 -3.23 1.04 -5.40
CA ILE A 58 -2.99 2.39 -5.94
C ILE A 58 -2.23 3.29 -4.97
N ALA A 59 -2.15 2.90 -3.69
CA ALA A 59 -1.36 3.58 -2.68
C ALA A 59 -1.14 2.70 -1.44
N TYR A 60 -0.18 3.11 -0.62
CA TYR A 60 0.03 2.55 0.71
C TYR A 60 0.40 3.65 1.71
N LYS A 61 0.19 3.38 2.99
CA LYS A 61 0.51 4.26 4.11
C LYS A 61 1.19 3.43 5.21
N PRO A 62 2.47 3.68 5.52
CA PRO A 62 3.15 3.04 6.64
C PRO A 62 2.48 3.40 7.98
N GLU A 63 2.08 2.39 8.75
CA GLU A 63 1.54 2.54 10.10
C GLU A 63 2.71 2.42 11.08
N GLY A 64 3.38 3.55 11.31
CA GLY A 64 4.51 3.66 12.23
C GLY A 64 5.78 4.13 11.54
N THR A 65 5.91 5.44 11.37
CA THR A 65 7.20 6.07 11.65
C THR A 65 7.28 6.29 13.17
N PRO A 66 8.35 5.86 13.87
CA PRO A 66 8.68 6.45 15.16
C PRO A 66 8.90 7.97 15.03
#